data_AF-A0A552X3Z6-F1
#
_entry.id   AF-A0A552X3Z6-F1
#
_cell.length_a   1.000
_cell.length_b   1.000
_cell.length_c   1.000
_cell.angle_alpha   90.00
_cell.angle_beta   90.00
_cell.angle_gamma   90.00
#
_symmetry.space_group_name_H-M   'P 1'
#
loop_
_entity.id
_entity.type
_entity.pdbx_description
1 polymer ?
#
loop_
_entity_poly.entity_id
_entity_poly.type
_entity_poly.pdbx_seq_one_letter_code
_entity_poly.pdbx_strand_id
1 'polypeptide(L)'
;MKLPEAVTIGRSEIVGESMYMGRIPVMWEPSEQPQYQHANILLGACIDPNMLWALRIQLIDNRVNAATDGDTLWLHLPFQSHR
;
A
#
# COMPACT_ATOMS: atom_id res chain seq x y z
N MET A 1 2.89 -1.14 -9.63
CA MET A 1 4.03 -1.74 -8.88
C MET A 1 4.23 -3.18 -9.34
N LYS A 2 5.47 -3.67 -9.46
CA LYS A 2 5.75 -5.09 -9.78
C LYS A 2 6.05 -5.87 -8.50
N LEU A 3 5.38 -7.01 -8.30
CA LEU A 3 5.62 -7.94 -7.20
C LEU A 3 6.22 -9.26 -7.70
N PRO A 4 7.04 -9.95 -6.88
CA PRO A 4 7.42 -11.34 -7.13
C PRO A 4 6.21 -12.28 -7.07
N GLU A 5 6.22 -13.35 -7.85
CA GLU A 5 5.10 -14.32 -7.93
C GLU A 5 4.75 -14.99 -6.60
N ALA A 6 5.70 -15.07 -5.68
CA ALA A 6 5.50 -15.66 -4.37
C ALA A 6 4.87 -14.72 -3.34
N VAL A 7 4.72 -13.44 -3.67
CA VAL A 7 4.25 -12.42 -2.72
C VAL A 7 2.88 -11.95 -3.16
N THR A 8 1.93 -12.00 -2.24
CA THR A 8 0.58 -11.45 -2.43
C THR A 8 0.36 -10.24 -1.55
N ILE A 9 -0.55 -9.37 -1.97
CA ILE A 9 -0.97 -8.22 -1.18
C ILE A 9 -2.07 -8.67 -0.23
N GLY A 10 -1.86 -8.44 1.06
CA GLY A 10 -2.89 -8.54 2.09
C GLY A 10 -3.65 -7.22 2.21
N ARG A 11 -3.53 -6.56 3.35
CA ARG A 11 -4.13 -5.24 3.59
C ARG A 11 -3.29 -4.11 2.99
N SER A 12 -3.94 -3.08 2.44
CA SER A 12 -3.27 -1.85 2.01
C SER A 12 -4.00 -0.61 2.50
N GLU A 13 -3.25 0.36 3.01
CA GLU A 13 -3.79 1.60 3.56
C GLU A 13 -2.90 2.79 3.23
N ILE A 14 -3.50 3.96 3.06
CA ILE A 14 -2.80 5.24 2.98
C ILE A 14 -3.00 5.98 4.29
N VAL A 15 -1.90 6.51 4.80
CA VAL A 15 -1.88 7.28 6.05
C VAL A 15 -1.23 8.64 5.81
N GLY A 16 -1.72 9.65 6.50
CA GLY A 16 -1.03 10.93 6.61
C GLY A 16 0.08 10.81 7.66
N GLU A 17 1.32 11.08 7.26
CA GLU A 17 2.48 11.04 8.16
C GLU A 17 2.67 12.38 8.88
N SER A 18 2.46 13.50 8.18
CA SER A 18 2.63 14.84 8.75
C SER A 18 1.44 15.29 9.61
N MET A 19 0.22 14.80 9.32
CA MET A 19 -1.00 15.04 10.10
C MET A 19 -1.94 13.82 10.05
N TYR A 20 -2.51 13.45 11.21
CA TYR A 20 -3.42 12.30 11.30
C TYR A 20 -4.80 12.64 10.72
N MET A 21 -5.07 12.12 9.52
CA MET A 21 -6.38 12.24 8.85
C MET A 21 -7.14 10.90 8.76
N GLY A 22 -6.70 9.90 9.52
CA GLY A 22 -7.23 8.54 9.46
C GLY A 22 -6.49 7.65 8.45
N ARG A 23 -7.15 6.55 8.06
CA ARG A 23 -6.59 5.51 7.18
C ARG A 23 -7.51 5.34 5.98
N ILE A 24 -6.99 5.55 4.79
CA ILE A 24 -7.74 5.35 3.54
C ILE A 24 -7.43 3.94 3.03
N PRO A 25 -8.41 3.02 2.96
CA PRO A 25 -8.18 1.69 2.40
C PRO A 25 -7.87 1.79 0.91
N VAL A 26 -6.90 1.00 0.44
CA VAL A 26 -6.52 0.95 -0.98
C VAL A 26 -7.19 -0.25 -1.64
N MET A 27 -7.91 0.04 -2.73
CA MET A 27 -8.54 -0.97 -3.57
C MET A 27 -7.67 -1.18 -4.81
N TRP A 28 -7.18 -2.40 -4.98
CA TRP A 28 -6.36 -2.77 -6.14
C TRP A 28 -7.24 -3.14 -7.32
N GLU A 29 -6.83 -2.68 -8.50
CA GLU A 29 -7.50 -3.02 -9.75
C GLU A 29 -7.02 -4.39 -10.25
N PRO A 30 -7.93 -5.22 -10.80
CA PRO A 30 -7.55 -6.47 -11.42
C PRO A 30 -6.64 -6.19 -12.63
N SER A 31 -5.47 -6.83 -12.64
CA SER A 31 -4.48 -6.70 -13.72
C SER A 31 -4.45 -7.98 -14.56
N GLU A 32 -4.34 -7.83 -15.88
CA GLU A 32 -4.12 -8.96 -16.80
C GLU A 32 -2.78 -9.67 -16.56
N GLN A 33 -1.84 -8.98 -15.89
CA GLN A 33 -0.55 -9.51 -15.51
C GLN A 33 -0.45 -9.55 -13.97
N PRO A 34 -0.54 -10.72 -13.33
CA PRO A 34 -0.66 -10.84 -11.87
C PRO A 34 0.53 -10.27 -11.09
N GLN A 35 1.69 -10.17 -11.74
CA GLN A 35 2.89 -9.55 -11.19
C GLN A 35 2.82 -8.01 -11.14
N TYR A 36 1.90 -7.38 -11.86
CA TYR A 36 1.69 -5.93 -11.82
C TYR A 36 0.42 -5.59 -11.06
N GLN A 37 0.56 -4.73 -10.06
CA GLN A 37 -0.53 -4.25 -9.22
C GLN A 37 -0.70 -2.75 -9.44
N HIS A 38 -1.93 -2.33 -9.73
CA HIS A 38 -2.31 -0.93 -9.96
C HIS A 38 -3.47 -0.54 -9.05
N ALA A 39 -3.45 0.69 -8.57
CA ALA A 39 -4.54 1.27 -7.79
C ALA A 39 -4.59 2.76 -8.08
N ASN A 40 -5.80 3.27 -8.31
CA ASN A 40 -6.05 4.70 -8.45
C ASN A 40 -6.61 5.22 -7.13
N ILE A 41 -5.97 6.26 -6.58
CA ILE A 41 -6.36 6.87 -5.31
C ILE A 41 -6.71 8.32 -5.58
N LEU A 42 -7.93 8.71 -5.20
CA LEU A 42 -8.36 10.10 -5.21
C LEU A 42 -8.15 10.68 -3.82
N LEU A 43 -7.05 11.42 -3.69
CA LEU A 43 -6.78 12.25 -2.52
C LEU A 43 -7.41 13.63 -2.77
N GLY A 44 -8.42 14.00 -1.99
CA GLY A 44 -9.22 15.21 -2.22
C GLY A 44 -8.40 16.50 -2.17
N ALA A 45 -8.85 17.57 -2.83
CA ALA A 45 -8.11 18.83 -2.96
C ALA A 45 -7.91 19.63 -1.64
N CYS A 46 -8.44 19.17 -0.50
CA CYS A 46 -8.37 19.84 0.80
C CYS A 46 -7.12 19.44 1.61
N ILE A 47 -6.08 18.98 0.93
CA ILE A 47 -4.87 18.43 1.53
C ILE A 47 -3.85 19.55 1.62
N ASP A 48 -3.22 19.69 2.79
CA ASP A 48 -2.11 20.63 2.99
C ASP A 48 -1.08 20.42 1.86
N PRO A 49 -0.64 21.46 1.14
CA PRO A 49 0.32 21.33 0.05
C PRO A 49 1.64 20.68 0.48
N ASN A 50 1.93 20.65 1.78
CA ASN A 50 3.10 20.00 2.36
C ASN A 50 2.77 18.64 3.03
N MET A 51 1.61 18.05 2.73
CA MET A 51 1.21 16.80 3.38
C MET A 51 2.07 15.63 2.90
N LEU A 52 2.70 14.96 3.88
CA LEU A 52 3.42 13.71 3.67
C LEU A 52 2.43 12.56 3.82
N TRP A 53 2.34 11.72 2.80
CA TRP A 53 1.53 10.52 2.80
C TRP A 53 2.41 9.29 2.76
N ALA A 54 1.91 8.17 3.27
CA ALA A 54 2.53 6.88 3.07
C ALA A 54 1.51 5.85 2.63
N LEU A 55 1.84 5.13 1.57
CA LEU A 55 1.17 3.91 1.16
C LEU A 55 1.80 2.74 1.92
N ARG A 56 1.01 2.10 2.78
CA ARG A 56 1.40 0.96 3.60
C ARG A 56 0.75 -0.30 3.06
N ILE A 57 1.57 -1.24 2.61
CA ILE A 57 1.11 -2.48 1.98
C ILE A 57 1.60 -3.65 2.82
N GLN A 58 0.67 -4.47 3.28
CA GLN A 58 0.97 -5.76 3.90
C GLN A 58 1.29 -6.76 2.79
N LEU A 59 2.50 -7.29 2.82
CA LEU A 59 2.95 -8.34 1.92
C LEU A 59 2.87 -9.69 2.64
N ILE A 60 2.32 -10.68 1.94
CA ILE A 60 2.19 -12.05 2.41
C ILE A 60 3.07 -12.91 1.50
N ASP A 61 4.11 -13.53 2.07
CA ASP A 61 4.93 -14.50 1.35
C ASP A 61 4.24 -15.88 1.38
N ASN A 62 3.86 -16.37 0.21
CA ASN A 62 3.19 -17.64 0.03
C ASN A 62 4.16 -18.84 0.09
N ARG A 63 5.48 -18.62 0.14
CA ARG A 63 6.49 -19.69 0.29
C ARG A 63 6.68 -20.12 1.75
N VAL A 64 6.39 -19.22 2.68
CA VAL A 64 6.53 -19.48 4.11
C VAL A 64 5.21 -20.07 4.61
N ASN A 65 5.18 -21.40 4.80
CA ASN A 65 4.06 -22.05 5.46
C ASN A 65 3.88 -21.43 6.85
N ALA A 66 2.68 -20.94 7.16
CA ALA A 66 2.28 -20.16 8.32
C ALA A 66 2.40 -20.86 9.70
N ALA A 67 3.42 -21.69 9.91
CA ALA A 67 3.71 -22.39 11.16
C ALA A 67 4.94 -21.84 11.90
N THR A 68 5.57 -20.77 11.40
CA THR A 68 6.60 -20.04 12.12
C THR A 68 6.23 -18.56 12.08
N ASP A 69 5.67 -18.12 13.21
CA ASP A 69 5.54 -16.74 13.68
C ASP A 69 6.14 -15.65 12.76
N GLY A 70 5.26 -14.98 12.01
CA GLY A 70 5.12 -13.55 12.25
C GLY A 70 5.77 -12.55 11.31
N ASP A 71 6.41 -12.92 10.19
CA ASP A 71 7.00 -11.91 9.31
C ASP A 71 5.96 -11.31 8.33
N THR A 72 4.98 -10.62 8.93
CA THR A 72 4.11 -9.70 8.19
C THR A 72 4.95 -8.50 7.74
N LEU A 73 5.45 -8.57 6.52
CA LEU A 73 6.24 -7.49 5.94
C LEU A 73 5.31 -6.34 5.54
N TRP A 74 5.45 -5.19 6.20
CA TRP A 74 4.80 -3.96 5.80
C TRP A 74 5.75 -3.14 4.92
N LEU A 75 5.40 -3.00 3.64
CA LEU A 75 6.08 -2.07 2.75
C LEU A 75 5.55 -0.66 2.99
N HIS A 76 6.45 0.28 3.24
CA HIS A 76 6.15 1.67 3.52
C HIS A 76 6.66 2.56 2.39
N LEU A 77 5.75 3.12 1.60
CA LEU A 77 6.07 3.92 0.43
C LEU A 77 5.62 5.37 0.68
N PRO A 78 6.52 6.26 1.14
CA PRO A 78 6.19 7.66 1.33
C PRO A 78 6.01 8.36 -0.01
N PHE A 79 5.05 9.27 -0.10
CA PHE A 79 4.79 10.08 -1.28
C PHE A 79 4.17 11.43 -0.91
N GLN A 80 4.25 12.38 -1.83
CA GLN A 80 3.64 13.70 -1.70
C GLN A 80 2.69 13.95 -2.87
N SER A 81 1.51 14.50 -2.57
CA SER A 81 0.58 14.95 -3.61
C SER A 81 1.15 16.22 -4.27
N HIS A 82 1.69 16.09 -5.48
CA HIS A 82 2.01 17.24 -6.30
C HIS A 82 0.71 17.73 -6.96
N ARG A 83 0.37 18.99 -6.72
CA ARG A 83 -0.76 19.68 -7.37
C ARG A 83 -0.44 20.02 -8.82
#